data_AF-A0A536L1P3-F1
#
_entry.id   AF-A0A536L1P3-F1
#
_cell.length_a   1.000
_cell.length_b   1.000
_cell.length_c   1.000
_cell.angle_alpha   90.00
_cell.angle_beta   90.00
_cell.angle_gamma   90.00
#
_symmetry.space_group_name_H-M   'P 1'
#
loop_
_entity.id
_entity.type
_entity.pdbx_description
1 polymer ?
#
loop_
_entity_poly.entity_id
_entity_poly.type
_entity_poly.pdbx_seq_one_letter_code
_entity_poly.pdbx_strand_id
1 'polypeptide(L)'
;MAGNLTVLDGNTFFVSDAAGDVEPGQGANGFFHADMRQLSTWRLRVNGHPVHVLTSRTVDYYSASVFATLASVSVGENPPISIRRDRFVARGVHEDLTVQNHSDGPQTLTIEIEYGSDFADLFEVKDRTPKRGKLRTDLGASQVTLSYTRDTFRRDTVIEFSEDFSVGRERAHYQLHLEPRGSWRTCIDVFPVGDGELNRLEHGDRTFGDPKPDMPTSFEQWMAQAPTLETDNDVLRHTYRQSLIDLAALRFRPLKSLSYSLPAAGLPWFMALFGRDSLITAYQALPFQPHLARTTLEALTAWQAKERDDFRDAEPGKILHELRLGELTVLGERPHSPYYGTHDATPLFLILLDEYERWAGDRDFVRSLQPAAMKALEWMERYGDRDGDGYLEYQTRSKEGLANQCWKDSWNSILFKDGTVATGPIATCEIQGYAYDARVRTARLARDVWDDPQLAGRLEQ
;
A
#
# COMPACT_ATOMS: atom_id res chain seq x y z
N MET A 1 -14.48 10.56 -20.01
CA MET A 1 -15.09 9.61 -19.06
C MET A 1 -14.28 9.70 -17.79
N ALA A 2 -14.91 10.02 -16.66
CA ALA A 2 -14.19 10.10 -15.39
C ALA A 2 -13.59 8.73 -15.05
N GLY A 3 -12.29 8.69 -14.75
CA GLY A 3 -11.59 7.47 -14.38
C GLY A 3 -12.00 6.97 -13.00
N ASN A 4 -11.45 5.82 -12.59
CA ASN A 4 -11.62 5.30 -11.24
C ASN A 4 -11.08 6.30 -10.20
N LEU A 5 -11.74 6.38 -9.05
CA LEU A 5 -11.26 7.09 -7.87
C LEU A 5 -10.45 6.13 -7.00
N THR A 6 -9.22 6.52 -6.72
CA THR A 6 -8.29 5.76 -5.88
C THR A 6 -7.74 6.68 -4.80
N VAL A 7 -7.92 6.27 -3.55
CA VAL A 7 -7.41 6.97 -2.36
C VAL A 7 -6.76 5.97 -1.43
N LEU A 8 -5.67 6.36 -0.76
CA LEU A 8 -4.88 5.46 0.08
C LEU A 8 -4.18 6.14 1.24
N ASP A 9 -3.81 5.32 2.22
CA ASP A 9 -2.88 5.63 3.28
C ASP A 9 -2.24 4.33 3.80
N GLY A 10 -0.93 4.17 3.57
CA GLY A 10 -0.24 2.92 3.91
C GLY A 10 -0.83 1.71 3.17
N ASN A 11 -1.14 0.63 3.89
CA ASN A 11 -1.77 -0.57 3.33
C ASN A 11 -3.31 -0.53 3.34
N THR A 12 -3.89 0.64 3.57
CA THR A 12 -5.34 0.86 3.52
C THR A 12 -5.65 1.69 2.30
N PHE A 13 -6.54 1.20 1.43
CA PHE A 13 -6.89 1.90 0.20
C PHE A 13 -8.29 1.59 -0.27
N PHE A 14 -8.86 2.52 -1.03
CA PHE A 14 -10.19 2.39 -1.60
C PHE A 14 -10.12 2.68 -3.10
N VAL A 15 -10.49 1.67 -3.90
CA VAL A 15 -10.63 1.79 -5.36
C VAL A 15 -12.10 1.70 -5.72
N SER A 16 -12.62 2.73 -6.38
CA SER A 16 -14.02 2.83 -6.79
C SER A 16 -14.16 3.45 -8.17
N ASP A 17 -15.36 3.39 -8.73
CA ASP A 17 -15.67 4.14 -9.95
C ASP A 17 -15.76 5.66 -9.70
N ALA A 18 -16.15 6.41 -10.73
CA ALA A 18 -16.29 7.86 -10.65
C ALA A 18 -17.42 8.36 -9.73
N ALA A 19 -18.40 7.51 -9.37
CA ALA A 19 -19.44 7.82 -8.39
C ALA A 19 -18.97 7.54 -6.94
N GLY A 20 -17.77 6.97 -6.79
CA GLY A 20 -17.28 6.45 -5.53
C GLY A 20 -17.84 5.06 -5.20
N ASP A 21 -18.51 4.41 -6.15
CA ASP A 21 -19.17 3.13 -5.94
C ASP A 21 -18.27 1.93 -6.26
N VAL A 22 -18.56 0.81 -5.60
CA VAL A 22 -17.98 -0.51 -5.84
C VAL A 22 -19.12 -1.44 -6.19
N GLU A 23 -19.16 -1.85 -7.46
CA GLU A 23 -20.11 -2.84 -7.93
C GLU A 23 -19.76 -4.25 -7.43
N PRO A 24 -20.76 -5.07 -7.06
CA PRO A 24 -20.55 -6.44 -6.64
C PRO A 24 -19.90 -7.26 -7.75
N GLY A 25 -18.95 -8.12 -7.38
CA GLY A 25 -18.38 -9.12 -8.28
C GLY A 25 -16.87 -9.32 -8.13
N GLN A 26 -16.28 -9.89 -9.18
CA GLN A 26 -14.85 -10.24 -9.24
C GLN A 26 -13.99 -9.11 -9.85
N GLY A 27 -14.49 -7.87 -9.83
CA GLY A 27 -13.71 -6.70 -10.21
C GLY A 27 -12.58 -6.42 -9.21
N ALA A 28 -11.62 -5.57 -9.58
CA ALA A 28 -10.51 -5.18 -8.70
C ALA A 28 -10.86 -4.06 -7.70
N ASN A 29 -12.06 -3.47 -7.82
CA ASN A 29 -12.51 -2.39 -6.95
C ASN A 29 -12.88 -2.94 -5.56
N GLY A 30 -12.79 -2.07 -4.56
CA GLY A 30 -13.08 -2.41 -3.17
C GLY A 30 -12.37 -1.50 -2.16
N PHE A 31 -12.75 -1.69 -0.91
CA PHE A 31 -11.99 -1.21 0.24
C PHE A 31 -11.04 -2.32 0.68
N PHE A 32 -9.75 -2.01 0.79
CA PHE A 32 -8.71 -2.96 1.15
C PHE A 32 -7.96 -2.49 2.39
N HIS A 33 -7.59 -3.45 3.23
CA HIS A 33 -6.73 -3.24 4.38
C HIS A 33 -5.94 -4.52 4.64
N ALA A 34 -4.62 -4.38 4.83
CA ALA A 34 -3.71 -5.49 5.13
C ALA A 34 -3.86 -6.69 4.17
N ASP A 35 -3.75 -6.43 2.86
CA ASP A 35 -3.88 -7.39 1.75
C ASP A 35 -5.25 -8.10 1.65
N MET A 36 -6.29 -7.61 2.34
CA MET A 36 -7.63 -8.20 2.34
C MET A 36 -8.67 -7.19 1.84
N ARG A 37 -9.56 -7.61 0.93
CA ARG A 37 -10.71 -6.81 0.46
C ARG A 37 -11.82 -6.79 1.50
N GLN A 38 -11.81 -5.76 2.33
CA GLN A 38 -12.76 -5.52 3.43
C GLN A 38 -14.18 -5.20 2.93
N LEU A 39 -14.32 -4.49 1.80
CA LEU A 39 -15.61 -4.32 1.12
C LEU A 39 -15.47 -4.64 -0.37
N SER A 40 -16.32 -5.53 -0.85
CA SER A 40 -16.48 -5.90 -2.27
C SER A 40 -17.73 -5.26 -2.90
N THR A 41 -18.54 -4.55 -2.11
CA THR A 41 -19.68 -3.77 -2.58
C THR A 41 -19.84 -2.54 -1.70
N TRP A 42 -20.05 -1.39 -2.33
CA TRP A 42 -20.28 -0.11 -1.67
C TRP A 42 -20.99 0.81 -2.65
N ARG A 43 -22.31 0.98 -2.54
CA ARG A 43 -23.09 1.77 -3.50
C ARG A 43 -24.01 2.77 -2.83
N LEU A 44 -24.04 3.99 -3.35
CA LEU A 44 -25.03 5.00 -2.99
C LEU A 44 -26.20 4.99 -3.99
N ARG A 45 -27.41 4.76 -3.48
CA ARG A 45 -28.65 4.94 -4.25
C ARG A 45 -29.53 5.99 -3.61
N VAL A 46 -30.22 6.75 -4.45
CA VAL A 46 -31.25 7.70 -4.03
C VAL A 46 -32.54 7.37 -4.76
N ASN A 47 -33.61 7.14 -4.00
CA ASN A 47 -34.91 6.67 -4.51
C ASN A 47 -34.79 5.37 -5.32
N GLY A 48 -33.92 4.44 -4.90
CA GLY A 48 -33.67 3.17 -5.60
C GLY A 48 -32.77 3.26 -6.84
N HIS A 49 -32.40 4.46 -7.28
CA HIS A 49 -31.59 4.68 -8.48
C HIS A 49 -30.14 5.08 -8.15
N PRO A 50 -29.16 4.73 -8.99
CA PRO A 50 -27.81 5.29 -8.91
C PRO A 50 -27.84 6.82 -9.04
N VAL A 51 -26.82 7.48 -8.50
CA VAL A 51 -26.65 8.93 -8.68
C VAL A 51 -26.05 9.25 -10.06
N HIS A 52 -26.39 10.41 -10.61
CA HIS A 52 -25.78 10.93 -11.83
C HIS A 52 -24.61 11.84 -11.49
N VAL A 53 -23.39 11.36 -11.75
CA VAL A 53 -22.14 12.10 -11.44
C VAL A 53 -22.00 13.32 -12.37
N LEU A 54 -21.83 14.49 -11.76
CA LEU A 54 -21.51 15.74 -12.46
C LEU A 54 -20.00 15.90 -12.59
N THR A 55 -19.27 15.64 -11.50
CA THR A 55 -17.81 15.64 -11.47
C THR A 55 -17.30 14.85 -10.28
N SER A 56 -16.12 14.26 -10.41
CA SER A 56 -15.40 13.64 -9.31
C SER A 56 -13.90 13.75 -9.48
N ARG A 57 -13.19 13.80 -8.36
CA ARG A 57 -11.73 13.87 -8.34
C ARG A 57 -11.16 13.37 -7.02
N THR A 58 -9.96 12.81 -7.10
CA THR A 58 -9.03 12.76 -5.98
C THR A 58 -8.61 14.19 -5.64
N VAL A 59 -8.78 14.60 -4.37
CA VAL A 59 -8.43 15.95 -3.88
C VAL A 59 -7.00 15.93 -3.36
N ASP A 60 -6.71 14.98 -2.47
CA ASP A 60 -5.37 14.58 -2.05
C ASP A 60 -5.22 13.07 -2.27
N TYR A 61 -4.02 12.50 -2.16
CA TYR A 61 -3.82 11.06 -2.35
C TYR A 61 -4.68 10.17 -1.41
N TYR A 62 -5.14 10.72 -0.29
CA TYR A 62 -5.96 10.05 0.72
C TYR A 62 -7.42 10.51 0.74
N SER A 63 -7.83 11.44 -0.13
CA SER A 63 -9.17 12.04 -0.13
C SER A 63 -9.77 12.22 -1.53
N ALA A 64 -11.08 12.06 -1.66
CA ALA A 64 -11.80 12.25 -2.92
C ALA A 64 -13.16 12.90 -2.70
N SER A 65 -13.60 13.67 -3.69
CA SER A 65 -14.93 14.29 -3.70
C SER A 65 -15.68 13.94 -4.97
N VAL A 66 -16.96 13.65 -4.82
CA VAL A 66 -17.92 13.36 -5.88
C VAL A 66 -19.09 14.33 -5.73
N PHE A 67 -19.39 15.03 -6.82
CA PHE A 67 -20.57 15.88 -6.95
C PHE A 67 -21.52 15.23 -7.94
N ALA A 68 -22.75 14.99 -7.51
CA ALA A 68 -23.74 14.24 -8.25
C ALA A 68 -25.14 14.86 -8.09
N THR A 69 -26.09 14.33 -8.85
CA THR A 69 -27.52 14.65 -8.78
C THR A 69 -28.36 13.38 -8.96
N LEU A 70 -29.68 13.50 -8.95
CA LEU A 70 -30.59 12.39 -9.24
C LEU A 70 -30.49 11.98 -10.71
N ALA A 71 -30.50 10.68 -10.98
CA ALA A 71 -30.45 10.15 -12.35
C ALA A 71 -31.70 10.44 -13.20
N SER A 72 -32.78 10.93 -12.58
CA SER A 72 -34.07 11.18 -13.23
C SER A 72 -34.21 12.54 -13.91
N VAL A 73 -33.16 13.37 -13.93
CA VAL A 73 -33.26 14.76 -14.43
C VAL A 73 -33.10 14.78 -15.95
N SER A 74 -34.08 15.37 -16.63
CA SER A 74 -34.08 15.46 -18.09
C SER A 74 -33.16 16.57 -18.59
N VAL A 75 -32.70 16.47 -19.85
CA VAL A 75 -31.82 17.47 -20.47
C VAL A 75 -32.55 18.82 -20.54
N GLY A 76 -32.02 19.84 -19.86
CA GLY A 76 -32.57 21.21 -19.85
C GLY A 76 -33.32 21.58 -18.57
N GLU A 77 -33.52 20.64 -17.64
CA GLU A 77 -34.06 20.92 -16.31
C GLU A 77 -32.94 21.08 -15.28
N ASN A 78 -33.05 22.09 -14.41
CA ASN A 78 -32.14 22.22 -13.29
C ASN A 78 -32.48 21.14 -12.26
N PRO A 79 -31.53 20.26 -11.89
CA PRO A 79 -31.78 19.23 -10.89
C PRO A 79 -32.20 19.86 -9.55
N PRO A 80 -33.31 19.44 -8.94
CA PRO A 80 -33.75 20.00 -7.67
C PRO A 80 -32.88 19.56 -6.50
N ILE A 81 -32.06 18.52 -6.67
CA ILE A 81 -31.20 17.95 -5.62
C ILE A 81 -29.75 17.92 -6.07
N SER A 82 -28.84 18.39 -5.21
CA SER A 82 -27.42 18.12 -5.34
C SER A 82 -26.96 17.16 -4.24
N ILE A 83 -26.08 16.24 -4.61
CA ILE A 83 -25.48 15.25 -3.74
C ILE A 83 -23.98 15.47 -3.76
N ARG A 84 -23.37 15.60 -2.59
CA ARG A 84 -21.92 15.64 -2.43
C ARG A 84 -21.50 14.47 -1.55
N ARG A 85 -20.56 13.69 -2.04
CA ARG A 85 -19.94 12.58 -1.33
C ARG A 85 -18.45 12.85 -1.24
N ASP A 86 -17.94 12.81 -0.02
CA ASP A 86 -16.57 13.13 0.29
C ASP A 86 -15.98 11.94 1.05
N ARG A 87 -14.88 11.37 0.55
CA ARG A 87 -14.24 10.19 1.13
C ARG A 87 -12.85 10.52 1.61
N PHE A 88 -12.50 9.98 2.78
CA PHE A 88 -11.15 9.99 3.34
C PHE A 88 -10.72 8.58 3.70
N VAL A 89 -9.45 8.26 3.47
CA VAL A 89 -8.82 7.01 3.87
C VAL A 89 -7.64 7.30 4.79
N ALA A 90 -7.59 6.63 5.93
CA ALA A 90 -6.37 6.47 6.73
C ALA A 90 -6.28 5.02 7.21
N ARG A 91 -6.37 4.75 8.51
CA ARG A 91 -6.52 3.39 9.06
C ARG A 91 -7.85 2.71 8.69
N GLY A 92 -8.86 3.52 8.40
CA GLY A 92 -10.18 3.12 7.90
C GLY A 92 -10.67 4.09 6.84
N VAL A 93 -11.97 4.17 6.63
CA VAL A 93 -12.64 5.06 5.68
C VAL A 93 -13.64 5.92 6.43
N HIS A 94 -13.64 7.21 6.13
CA HIS A 94 -14.68 8.13 6.54
C HIS A 94 -15.35 8.69 5.30
N GLU A 95 -16.67 8.73 5.30
CA GLU A 95 -17.45 9.26 4.19
C GLU A 95 -18.50 10.25 4.70
N ASP A 96 -18.42 11.47 4.17
CA ASP A 96 -19.41 12.52 4.36
C ASP A 96 -20.39 12.52 3.18
N LEU A 97 -21.68 12.46 3.48
CA LEU A 97 -22.75 12.56 2.48
C LEU A 97 -23.59 13.80 2.78
N THR A 98 -23.61 14.74 1.86
CA THR A 98 -24.45 15.95 1.91
C THR A 98 -25.48 15.92 0.78
N VAL A 99 -26.74 16.16 1.13
CA VAL A 99 -27.86 16.26 0.18
C VAL A 99 -28.54 17.61 0.37
N GLN A 100 -28.65 18.39 -0.70
CA GLN A 100 -29.24 19.72 -0.67
C GLN A 100 -30.39 19.84 -1.66
N ASN A 101 -31.50 20.42 -1.20
CA ASN A 101 -32.66 20.77 -2.00
C ASN A 101 -32.50 22.20 -2.54
N HIS A 102 -32.62 22.38 -3.85
CA HIS A 102 -32.56 23.66 -4.56
C HIS A 102 -33.94 24.12 -5.06
N SER A 103 -34.99 23.34 -4.81
CA SER A 103 -36.36 23.71 -5.17
C SER A 103 -37.03 24.57 -4.09
N ASP A 104 -38.14 25.20 -4.46
CA ASP A 104 -38.98 26.00 -3.56
C ASP A 104 -40.05 25.14 -2.85
N GLY A 105 -40.06 23.82 -3.09
CA GLY A 105 -40.94 22.86 -2.45
C GLY A 105 -40.16 21.85 -1.60
N PRO A 106 -40.81 21.21 -0.61
CA PRO A 106 -40.20 20.14 0.15
C PRO A 106 -39.93 18.91 -0.73
N GLN A 107 -38.90 18.15 -0.40
CA GLN A 107 -38.50 16.93 -1.10
C GLN A 107 -38.43 15.78 -0.11
N THR A 108 -38.96 14.62 -0.50
CA THR A 108 -38.80 13.37 0.26
C THR A 108 -37.98 12.39 -0.57
N LEU A 109 -36.88 11.93 0.01
CA LEU A 109 -35.90 11.06 -0.63
C LEU A 109 -35.66 9.83 0.24
N THR A 110 -35.39 8.69 -0.39
CA THR A 110 -34.85 7.51 0.30
C THR A 110 -33.37 7.39 -0.05
N ILE A 111 -32.50 7.53 0.96
CA ILE A 111 -31.07 7.29 0.84
C ILE A 111 -30.81 5.82 1.15
N GLU A 112 -30.12 5.11 0.27
CA GLU A 112 -29.72 3.72 0.47
C GLU A 112 -28.20 3.56 0.29
N ILE A 113 -27.55 2.93 1.26
CA ILE A 113 -26.15 2.52 1.17
C ILE A 113 -26.13 1.01 1.11
N GLU A 114 -25.76 0.44 -0.04
CA GLU A 114 -25.59 -0.99 -0.22
C GLU A 114 -24.14 -1.38 0.05
N TYR A 115 -23.93 -2.46 0.81
CA TYR A 115 -22.62 -2.92 1.21
C TYR A 115 -22.52 -4.45 1.17
N GLY A 116 -21.30 -4.92 1.00
CA GLY A 116 -20.99 -6.34 0.95
C GLY A 116 -19.49 -6.55 1.11
N SER A 117 -19.13 -7.73 1.63
CA SER A 117 -17.76 -8.13 1.78
C SER A 117 -17.58 -9.60 1.41
N ASP A 118 -16.49 -9.88 0.72
CA ASP A 118 -16.01 -11.25 0.49
C ASP A 118 -14.72 -11.56 1.24
N PHE A 119 -14.06 -10.55 1.84
CA PHE A 119 -12.76 -10.71 2.49
C PHE A 119 -11.74 -11.43 1.59
N ALA A 120 -11.79 -11.21 0.28
CA ALA A 120 -10.83 -11.83 -0.63
C ALA A 120 -9.40 -11.36 -0.32
N ASP A 121 -8.47 -12.31 -0.21
CA ASP A 121 -7.04 -12.01 -0.19
C ASP A 121 -6.65 -11.38 -1.53
N LEU A 122 -5.66 -10.49 -1.53
CA LEU A 122 -5.17 -9.80 -2.72
C LEU A 122 -4.80 -10.78 -3.87
N PHE A 123 -4.21 -11.93 -3.54
CA PHE A 123 -3.94 -12.98 -4.53
C PHE A 123 -5.22 -13.61 -5.08
N GLU A 124 -6.26 -13.79 -4.25
CA GLU A 124 -7.55 -14.31 -4.70
C GLU A 124 -8.25 -13.32 -5.65
N VAL A 125 -8.15 -12.01 -5.39
CA VAL A 125 -8.68 -10.98 -6.30
C VAL A 125 -7.91 -10.99 -7.63
N LYS A 126 -6.57 -11.07 -7.57
CA LYS A 126 -5.71 -11.07 -8.77
C LYS A 126 -5.91 -12.32 -9.63
N ASP A 127 -5.92 -13.49 -9.00
CA ASP A 127 -5.97 -14.79 -9.68
C ASP A 127 -7.43 -15.25 -9.91
N ARG A 128 -8.42 -14.51 -9.39
CA ARG A 128 -9.86 -14.81 -9.44
C ARG A 128 -10.20 -16.18 -8.88
N THR A 129 -9.58 -16.53 -7.76
CA THR A 129 -9.82 -17.81 -7.11
C THR A 129 -11.03 -17.74 -6.16
N PRO A 130 -11.77 -18.84 -5.98
CA PRO A 130 -12.91 -18.86 -5.08
C PRO A 130 -12.50 -18.67 -3.62
N LYS A 131 -13.21 -17.79 -2.91
CA LYS A 131 -13.00 -17.58 -1.47
C LYS A 131 -13.48 -18.79 -0.66
N ARG A 132 -12.69 -19.17 0.35
CA ARG A 132 -13.06 -20.17 1.38
C ARG A 132 -13.34 -19.49 2.71
N GLY A 133 -14.02 -20.16 3.64
CA GLY A 133 -14.30 -19.65 4.99
C GLY A 133 -15.78 -19.34 5.21
N LYS A 134 -16.10 -18.70 6.34
CA LYS A 134 -17.48 -18.39 6.75
C LYS A 134 -17.67 -16.90 6.91
N LEU A 135 -18.71 -16.38 6.27
CA LEU A 135 -19.15 -15.01 6.39
C LEU A 135 -20.32 -14.91 7.38
N ARG A 136 -20.34 -13.83 8.15
CA ARG A 136 -21.42 -13.50 9.07
C ARG A 136 -21.68 -11.99 9.04
N THR A 137 -22.93 -11.61 9.21
CA THR A 137 -23.35 -10.22 9.37
C THR A 137 -24.12 -10.08 10.68
N ASP A 138 -23.64 -9.19 11.55
CA ASP A 138 -24.28 -8.84 12.80
C ASP A 138 -24.82 -7.40 12.72
N LEU A 139 -26.08 -7.22 13.09
CA LEU A 139 -26.78 -5.94 13.02
C LEU A 139 -26.81 -5.29 14.41
N GLY A 140 -26.37 -4.04 14.48
CA GLY A 140 -26.54 -3.16 15.64
C GLY A 140 -27.66 -2.13 15.41
N ALA A 141 -27.76 -1.14 16.30
CA ALA A 141 -28.76 -0.07 16.17
C ALA A 141 -28.43 0.90 15.01
N SER A 142 -27.18 1.37 14.95
CA SER A 142 -26.66 2.30 13.93
C SER A 142 -25.36 1.78 13.30
N GLN A 143 -25.11 0.48 13.41
CA GLN A 143 -23.89 -0.15 12.90
C GLN A 143 -24.15 -1.53 12.32
N VAL A 144 -23.28 -1.96 11.43
CA VAL A 144 -23.23 -3.33 10.90
C VAL A 144 -21.81 -3.86 11.01
N THR A 145 -21.67 -5.09 11.48
CA THR A 145 -20.39 -5.82 11.50
C THR A 145 -20.45 -6.95 10.49
N LEU A 146 -19.59 -6.87 9.46
CA LEU A 146 -19.31 -7.95 8.52
C LEU A 146 -18.10 -8.73 9.05
N SER A 147 -18.21 -10.05 9.17
CA SER A 147 -17.18 -10.88 9.80
C SER A 147 -16.82 -12.06 8.91
N TYR A 148 -15.54 -12.39 8.89
CA TYR A 148 -14.98 -13.50 8.17
C TYR A 148 -14.12 -14.36 9.09
N THR A 149 -14.33 -15.68 9.03
CA THR A 149 -13.51 -16.65 9.76
C THR A 149 -13.11 -17.84 8.89
N ARG A 150 -11.85 -18.24 9.02
CA ARG A 150 -11.31 -19.48 8.45
C ARG A 150 -10.19 -19.98 9.34
N ASP A 151 -10.37 -21.18 9.89
CA ASP A 151 -9.44 -21.78 10.84
C ASP A 151 -9.11 -20.82 12.00
N THR A 152 -7.85 -20.39 12.14
CA THR A 152 -7.40 -19.41 13.15
C THR A 152 -7.46 -17.96 12.67
N PHE A 153 -7.73 -17.73 11.38
CA PHE A 153 -7.75 -16.41 10.77
C PHE A 153 -9.14 -15.78 10.88
N ARG A 154 -9.16 -14.52 11.33
CA ARG A 154 -10.39 -13.72 11.46
C ARG A 154 -10.15 -12.27 11.04
N ARG A 155 -11.12 -11.71 10.32
CA ARG A 155 -11.22 -10.29 9.99
C ARG A 155 -12.66 -9.86 10.11
N ASP A 156 -12.89 -8.69 10.71
CA ASP A 156 -14.19 -8.06 10.71
C ASP A 156 -14.08 -6.66 10.06
N THR A 157 -15.18 -6.15 9.54
CA THR A 157 -15.33 -4.78 9.04
C THR A 157 -16.58 -4.21 9.66
N VAL A 158 -16.45 -3.09 10.36
CA VAL A 158 -17.57 -2.38 10.98
C VAL A 158 -17.93 -1.18 10.13
N ILE A 159 -19.22 -0.99 9.90
CA ILE A 159 -19.81 0.18 9.24
C ILE A 159 -20.66 0.87 10.30
N GLU A 160 -20.34 2.12 10.65
CA GLU A 160 -21.09 2.96 11.58
C GLU A 160 -21.72 4.14 10.86
N PHE A 161 -22.98 4.43 11.16
CA PHE A 161 -23.73 5.55 10.62
C PHE A 161 -23.94 6.61 11.71
N SER A 162 -23.75 7.89 11.38
CA SER A 162 -23.95 8.99 12.32
C SER A 162 -25.42 9.30 12.60
N GLU A 163 -26.29 8.91 11.66
CA GLU A 163 -27.75 9.08 11.70
C GLU A 163 -28.43 7.72 11.93
N ASP A 164 -29.70 7.75 12.32
CA ASP A 164 -30.50 6.55 12.63
C ASP A 164 -30.97 5.81 11.36
N PHE A 165 -30.00 5.32 10.57
CA PHE A 165 -30.27 4.45 9.44
C PHE A 165 -30.95 3.14 9.89
N SER A 166 -31.96 2.72 9.15
CA SER A 166 -32.51 1.37 9.28
C SER A 166 -31.57 0.36 8.61
N VAL A 167 -30.73 -0.28 9.42
CA VAL A 167 -29.69 -1.21 8.95
C VAL A 167 -30.25 -2.61 8.67
N GLY A 168 -29.98 -3.13 7.47
CA GLY A 168 -30.26 -4.50 7.06
C GLY A 168 -28.98 -5.31 6.85
N ARG A 169 -29.06 -6.49 6.24
CA ARG A 169 -27.87 -7.34 6.02
C ARG A 169 -26.95 -6.86 4.89
N GLU A 170 -27.52 -6.25 3.86
CA GLU A 170 -26.81 -5.87 2.62
C GLU A 170 -27.00 -4.38 2.28
N ARG A 171 -27.86 -3.70 3.04
CA ARG A 171 -28.20 -2.29 2.80
C ARG A 171 -28.64 -1.62 4.08
N ALA A 172 -28.34 -0.34 4.20
CA ALA A 172 -28.92 0.56 5.18
C ALA A 172 -29.75 1.63 4.44
N HIS A 173 -30.89 2.02 5.00
CA HIS A 173 -31.73 3.06 4.38
C HIS A 173 -32.17 4.14 5.37
N TYR A 174 -32.33 5.36 4.86
CA TYR A 174 -32.78 6.52 5.63
C TYR A 174 -33.83 7.30 4.82
N GLN A 175 -34.97 7.59 5.46
CA GLN A 175 -36.01 8.41 4.87
C GLN A 175 -35.73 9.88 5.18
N LEU A 176 -35.32 10.62 4.16
CA LEU A 176 -34.92 12.00 4.27
C LEU A 176 -36.06 12.93 3.83
N HIS A 177 -36.49 13.81 4.73
CA HIS A 177 -37.35 14.93 4.41
C HIS A 177 -36.55 16.24 4.41
N LEU A 178 -36.53 16.93 3.28
CA LEU A 178 -35.83 18.21 3.10
C LEU A 178 -36.84 19.33 2.87
N GLU A 179 -36.77 20.36 3.70
CA GLU A 179 -37.48 21.62 3.48
C GLU A 179 -37.00 22.31 2.18
N PRO A 180 -37.78 23.26 1.64
CA PRO A 180 -37.32 24.14 0.56
C PRO A 180 -35.97 24.76 0.90
N ARG A 181 -35.02 24.71 -0.05
CA ARG A 181 -33.64 25.21 0.13
C ARG A 181 -32.84 24.54 1.28
N GLY A 182 -33.38 23.48 1.88
CA GLY A 182 -32.78 22.78 3.01
C GLY A 182 -31.59 21.90 2.61
N SER A 183 -30.78 21.56 3.61
CA SER A 183 -29.62 20.68 3.48
C SER A 183 -29.60 19.66 4.62
N TRP A 184 -29.15 18.45 4.30
CA TRP A 184 -28.92 17.37 5.25
C TRP A 184 -27.52 16.80 5.05
N ARG A 185 -26.89 16.37 6.15
CA ARG A 185 -25.56 15.77 6.15
C ARG A 185 -25.52 14.59 7.10
N THR A 186 -24.84 13.53 6.69
CA THR A 186 -24.51 12.38 7.54
C THR A 186 -23.04 11.97 7.33
N CYS A 187 -22.50 11.25 8.29
CA CYS A 187 -21.18 10.63 8.23
C CYS A 187 -21.30 9.11 8.32
N ILE A 188 -20.45 8.42 7.58
CA ILE A 188 -20.37 6.96 7.56
C ILE A 188 -18.91 6.57 7.76
N ASP A 189 -18.63 5.86 8.85
CA ASP A 189 -17.30 5.34 9.16
C ASP A 189 -17.25 3.85 8.80
N VAL A 190 -16.23 3.43 8.05
CA VAL A 190 -15.94 2.01 7.77
C VAL A 190 -14.56 1.69 8.28
N PHE A 191 -14.41 0.72 9.19
CA PHE A 191 -13.10 0.36 9.70
C PHE A 191 -12.91 -1.14 9.88
N PRO A 192 -11.72 -1.66 9.52
CA PRO A 192 -11.38 -3.05 9.71
C PRO A 192 -11.00 -3.33 11.17
N VAL A 193 -11.33 -4.54 11.61
CA VAL A 193 -10.95 -5.10 12.92
C VAL A 193 -10.18 -6.39 12.68
N GLY A 194 -8.97 -6.44 13.21
CA GLY A 194 -8.06 -7.56 13.01
C GLY A 194 -6.90 -7.47 14.00
N ASP A 195 -6.34 -8.63 14.35
CA ASP A 195 -5.14 -8.74 15.19
C ASP A 195 -5.23 -8.01 16.53
N GLY A 196 -6.45 -7.93 17.09
CA GLY A 196 -6.74 -7.26 18.36
C GLY A 196 -6.89 -5.74 18.25
N GLU A 197 -6.95 -5.18 17.04
CA GLU A 197 -6.98 -3.74 16.80
C GLU A 197 -8.26 -3.27 16.13
N LEU A 198 -8.73 -2.10 16.58
CA LEU A 198 -9.81 -1.33 15.99
C LEU A 198 -9.19 -0.23 15.13
N ASN A 199 -9.25 -0.35 13.80
CA ASN A 199 -8.65 0.65 12.89
C ASN A 199 -9.61 1.80 12.56
N ARG A 200 -10.27 2.31 13.61
CA ARG A 200 -11.19 3.44 13.51
C ARG A 200 -10.42 4.73 13.26
N LEU A 201 -10.91 5.56 12.36
CA LEU A 201 -10.38 6.90 12.14
C LEU A 201 -10.63 7.78 13.36
N GLU A 202 -9.59 8.46 13.81
CA GLU A 202 -9.71 9.57 14.76
C GLU A 202 -9.98 10.85 13.94
N HIS A 203 -11.21 11.34 13.99
CA HIS A 203 -11.58 12.66 13.44
C HIS A 203 -12.36 13.43 14.51
N GLY A 204 -12.18 14.75 14.50
CA GLY A 204 -12.78 15.68 15.48
C GLY A 204 -14.28 15.86 15.26
N ASP A 205 -14.75 17.11 15.20
CA ASP A 205 -16.16 17.46 15.00
C ASP A 205 -16.66 17.14 13.58
N ARG A 206 -16.52 15.90 13.07
CA ARG A 206 -17.20 15.37 11.88
C ARG A 206 -17.24 16.36 10.68
N THR A 207 -16.16 17.13 10.45
CA THR A 207 -16.07 18.08 9.34
C THR A 207 -15.09 17.63 8.26
N PHE A 208 -15.41 18.00 7.01
CA PHE A 208 -14.63 17.63 5.84
C PHE A 208 -13.26 18.31 5.91
N GLY A 209 -12.19 17.52 5.93
CA GLY A 209 -10.80 18.00 5.98
C GLY A 209 -10.10 17.80 7.33
N ASP A 210 -10.82 17.35 8.36
CA ASP A 210 -10.24 17.00 9.66
C ASP A 210 -9.48 15.66 9.68
N PRO A 211 -9.91 14.59 8.95
CA PRO A 211 -9.18 13.34 8.95
C PRO A 211 -7.78 13.52 8.36
N LYS A 212 -6.75 13.27 9.17
CA LYS A 212 -5.36 13.30 8.72
C LYS A 212 -4.89 11.87 8.40
N PRO A 213 -4.02 11.70 7.39
CA PRO A 213 -3.31 10.44 7.18
C PRO A 213 -2.64 9.97 8.48
N ASP A 214 -2.66 8.66 8.73
CA ASP A 214 -1.97 8.03 9.87
C ASP A 214 -0.49 7.83 9.53
N MET A 215 0.20 8.95 9.38
CA MET A 215 1.61 8.99 9.01
C MET A 215 2.41 9.76 10.07
N PRO A 216 3.62 9.28 10.44
CA PRO A 216 4.46 9.95 11.46
C PRO A 216 4.79 11.41 11.13
N THR A 217 4.85 11.73 9.84
CA THR A 217 5.12 13.08 9.32
C THR A 217 3.88 13.55 8.57
N SER A 218 3.36 14.74 8.91
CA SER A 218 2.22 15.29 8.18
C SER A 218 2.58 15.57 6.73
N PHE A 219 1.57 15.67 5.86
CA PHE A 219 1.82 15.98 4.45
C PHE A 219 2.50 17.35 4.27
N GLU A 220 2.15 18.34 5.08
CA GLU A 220 2.77 19.67 5.06
C GLU A 220 4.24 19.61 5.49
N GLN A 221 4.54 18.85 6.56
CA GLN A 221 5.91 18.63 7.01
C GLN A 221 6.73 17.90 5.95
N TRP A 222 6.15 16.88 5.32
CA TRP A 222 6.78 16.15 4.23
C TRP A 222 7.18 17.07 3.07
N MET A 223 6.25 17.91 2.63
CA MET A 223 6.51 18.88 1.55
C MET A 223 7.55 19.93 1.97
N ALA A 224 7.56 20.35 3.22
CA ALA A 224 8.51 21.34 3.74
C ALA A 224 9.93 20.79 3.96
N GLN A 225 10.09 19.48 4.16
CA GLN A 225 11.39 18.83 4.34
C GLN A 225 12.17 18.64 3.04
N ALA A 226 11.46 18.59 1.89
CA ALA A 226 12.11 18.48 0.60
C ALA A 226 12.79 19.80 0.19
N PRO A 227 13.91 19.75 -0.57
CA PRO A 227 14.52 20.94 -1.15
C PRO A 227 13.52 21.78 -1.95
N THR A 228 13.70 23.11 -1.96
CA THR A 228 12.90 23.97 -2.83
C THR A 228 13.52 24.02 -4.22
N LEU A 229 12.72 23.79 -5.26
CA LEU A 229 13.15 23.92 -6.64
C LEU A 229 12.75 25.30 -7.20
N GLU A 230 13.76 26.14 -7.45
CA GLU A 230 13.59 27.40 -8.17
C GLU A 230 13.92 27.21 -9.65
N THR A 231 12.93 27.41 -10.52
CA THR A 231 13.07 27.27 -11.98
C THR A 231 12.01 28.12 -12.69
N ASP A 232 12.33 28.59 -13.89
CA ASP A 232 11.44 29.24 -14.84
C ASP A 232 10.62 28.24 -15.68
N ASN A 233 10.96 26.95 -15.62
CA ASN A 233 10.23 25.89 -16.32
C ASN A 233 9.03 25.40 -15.49
N ASP A 234 7.82 25.79 -15.90
CA ASP A 234 6.58 25.41 -15.22
C ASP A 234 6.32 23.90 -15.22
N VAL A 235 6.68 23.19 -16.29
CA VAL A 235 6.51 21.72 -16.37
C VAL A 235 7.39 21.06 -15.33
N LEU A 236 8.67 21.45 -15.24
CA LEU A 236 9.59 20.90 -14.25
C LEU A 236 9.14 21.22 -12.81
N ARG A 237 8.65 22.45 -12.55
CA ARG A 237 8.10 22.82 -11.25
C ARG A 237 6.92 21.93 -10.85
N HIS A 238 6.00 21.69 -11.78
CA HIS A 238 4.84 20.83 -11.53
C HIS A 238 5.25 19.37 -11.34
N THR A 239 6.12 18.84 -12.20
CA THR A 239 6.65 17.47 -12.09
C THR A 239 7.34 17.26 -10.75
N TYR A 240 8.23 18.16 -10.32
CA TYR A 240 8.91 18.06 -9.04
C TYR A 240 7.93 17.99 -7.86
N ARG A 241 6.96 18.92 -7.84
CA ARG A 241 5.94 18.95 -6.79
C ARG A 241 5.09 17.67 -6.81
N GLN A 242 4.68 17.19 -7.98
CA GLN A 242 3.89 15.97 -8.10
C GLN A 242 4.69 14.73 -7.67
N SER A 243 5.98 14.63 -8.02
CA SER A 243 6.83 13.52 -7.57
C SER A 243 6.95 13.44 -6.05
N LEU A 244 7.00 14.58 -5.34
CA LEU A 244 6.97 14.58 -3.88
C LEU A 244 5.61 14.11 -3.32
N ILE A 245 4.51 14.46 -3.98
CA ILE A 245 3.16 14.01 -3.61
C ILE A 245 3.03 12.51 -3.85
N ASP A 246 3.53 12.00 -4.97
CA ASP A 246 3.48 10.58 -5.31
C ASP A 246 4.32 9.76 -4.33
N LEU A 247 5.51 10.24 -3.95
CA LEU A 247 6.31 9.61 -2.88
C LEU A 247 5.59 9.67 -1.52
N ALA A 248 4.86 10.75 -1.22
CA ALA A 248 4.06 10.85 0.00
C ALA A 248 2.92 9.81 0.03
N ALA A 249 2.29 9.57 -1.12
CA ALA A 249 1.23 8.59 -1.30
C ALA A 249 1.73 7.15 -1.13
N LEU A 250 2.97 6.87 -1.55
CA LEU A 250 3.60 5.55 -1.41
C LEU A 250 4.12 5.25 0.00
N ARG A 251 3.97 6.16 0.96
CA ARG A 251 4.43 5.93 2.34
C ARG A 251 3.68 4.76 2.96
N PHE A 252 4.45 3.87 3.57
CA PHE A 252 3.98 2.63 4.18
C PHE A 252 4.74 2.35 5.48
N ARG A 253 4.04 1.75 6.46
CA ARG A 253 4.59 1.46 7.78
C ARG A 253 4.17 0.04 8.23
N PRO A 254 4.90 -1.00 7.80
CA PRO A 254 4.54 -2.39 8.11
C PRO A 254 4.71 -2.74 9.59
N LEU A 255 5.52 -1.97 10.32
CA LEU A 255 5.85 -2.21 11.71
C LEU A 255 5.58 -0.94 12.52
N LYS A 256 4.81 -1.07 13.59
CA LYS A 256 4.51 0.03 14.50
C LYS A 256 5.73 0.62 15.20
N SER A 257 6.79 -0.17 15.36
CA SER A 257 8.04 0.30 15.99
C SER A 257 8.83 1.29 15.13
N LEU A 258 8.58 1.36 13.82
CA LEU A 258 9.33 2.25 12.93
C LEU A 258 9.02 3.71 13.21
N SER A 259 10.06 4.54 13.29
CA SER A 259 9.94 5.97 13.56
C SER A 259 9.40 6.79 12.38
N TYR A 260 9.67 6.35 11.15
CA TYR A 260 9.15 6.96 9.91
C TYR A 260 8.48 5.90 9.03
N SER A 261 8.14 6.30 7.80
CA SER A 261 7.61 5.44 6.74
C SER A 261 8.68 5.05 5.74
N LEU A 262 8.45 3.96 5.02
CA LEU A 262 9.22 3.52 3.85
C LEU A 262 8.32 3.51 2.60
N PRO A 263 8.88 3.51 1.38
CA PRO A 263 8.07 3.49 0.17
C PRO A 263 7.56 2.06 -0.12
N ALA A 264 6.26 1.92 -0.35
CA ALA A 264 5.66 0.73 -0.96
C ALA A 264 5.86 0.73 -2.49
N ALA A 265 5.66 -0.43 -3.13
CA ALA A 265 5.82 -0.58 -4.58
C ALA A 265 4.62 -0.05 -5.39
N GLY A 266 3.42 0.01 -4.80
CA GLY A 266 2.28 0.75 -5.34
C GLY A 266 0.95 -0.02 -5.46
N LEU A 267 -0.09 0.67 -5.91
CA LEU A 267 -1.45 0.14 -5.96
C LEU A 267 -1.77 -0.66 -7.24
N PRO A 268 -2.81 -1.50 -7.20
CA PRO A 268 -3.47 -2.03 -5.99
C PRO A 268 -2.74 -3.26 -5.44
N TRP A 269 -1.83 -3.87 -6.21
CA TRP A 269 -1.28 -5.20 -5.92
C TRP A 269 -0.02 -5.20 -5.08
N PHE A 270 0.62 -4.04 -4.88
CA PHE A 270 1.99 -3.95 -4.35
C PHE A 270 2.11 -2.97 -3.16
N MET A 271 1.01 -2.70 -2.45
CA MET A 271 0.99 -1.91 -1.21
C MET A 271 1.49 -2.73 -0.02
N ALA A 272 2.75 -3.15 -0.13
CA ALA A 272 3.47 -3.94 0.85
C ALA A 272 4.94 -3.50 0.90
N LEU A 273 5.69 -4.07 1.84
CA LEU A 273 7.15 -3.88 1.87
C LEU A 273 7.76 -4.77 0.81
N PHE A 274 8.40 -4.15 -0.19
CA PHE A 274 9.18 -4.82 -1.23
C PHE A 274 10.63 -4.43 -1.11
N GLY A 275 11.53 -5.37 -0.79
CA GLY A 275 12.91 -5.05 -0.45
C GLY A 275 13.61 -4.26 -1.54
N ARG A 276 13.68 -4.82 -2.76
CA ARG A 276 14.33 -4.17 -3.91
C ARG A 276 13.71 -2.81 -4.24
N ASP A 277 12.40 -2.76 -4.39
CA ASP A 277 11.66 -1.56 -4.78
C ASP A 277 11.87 -0.44 -3.75
N SER A 278 11.80 -0.77 -2.45
CA SER A 278 12.07 0.18 -1.39
C SER A 278 13.52 0.65 -1.39
N LEU A 279 14.49 -0.26 -1.58
CA LEU A 279 15.92 0.07 -1.62
C LEU A 279 16.26 1.04 -2.76
N ILE A 280 15.80 0.75 -3.98
CA ILE A 280 16.06 1.58 -5.16
C ILE A 280 15.36 2.94 -5.03
N THR A 281 14.08 2.94 -4.63
CA THR A 281 13.31 4.18 -4.46
C THR A 281 13.96 5.06 -3.39
N ALA A 282 14.34 4.47 -2.26
CA ALA A 282 14.98 5.20 -1.17
C ALA A 282 16.36 5.74 -1.57
N TYR A 283 17.14 4.99 -2.33
CA TYR A 283 18.42 5.45 -2.90
C TYR A 283 18.22 6.71 -3.76
N GLN A 284 17.26 6.66 -4.69
CA GLN A 284 16.95 7.79 -5.57
C GLN A 284 16.34 9.00 -4.83
N ALA A 285 15.64 8.74 -3.72
CA ALA A 285 14.99 9.77 -2.93
C ALA A 285 15.90 10.42 -1.88
N LEU A 286 17.14 9.96 -1.67
CA LEU A 286 18.05 10.49 -0.65
C LEU A 286 18.16 12.03 -0.64
N PRO A 287 18.29 12.73 -1.78
CA PRO A 287 18.38 14.19 -1.80
C PRO A 287 17.13 14.92 -1.34
N PHE A 288 15.99 14.24 -1.33
CA PHE A 288 14.69 14.85 -1.09
C PHE A 288 14.09 14.40 0.24
N GLN A 289 14.24 13.12 0.58
CA GLN A 289 13.58 12.44 1.70
C GLN A 289 14.48 11.32 2.29
N PRO A 290 15.61 11.65 2.94
CA PRO A 290 16.58 10.66 3.43
C PRO A 290 16.01 9.72 4.51
N HIS A 291 14.94 10.11 5.19
CA HIS A 291 14.25 9.25 6.16
C HIS A 291 13.68 7.97 5.53
N LEU A 292 13.33 7.98 4.23
CA LEU A 292 12.91 6.78 3.51
C LEU A 292 14.01 5.71 3.52
N ALA A 293 15.27 6.10 3.31
CA ALA A 293 16.41 5.18 3.32
C ALA A 293 16.66 4.62 4.71
N ARG A 294 16.69 5.49 5.72
CA ARG A 294 16.85 5.08 7.13
C ARG A 294 15.82 4.03 7.52
N THR A 295 14.54 4.28 7.25
CA THR A 295 13.45 3.37 7.63
C THR A 295 13.40 2.11 6.78
N THR A 296 13.78 2.18 5.50
CA THR A 296 13.94 0.99 4.65
C THR A 296 15.01 0.06 5.22
N LEU A 297 16.19 0.59 5.56
CA LEU A 297 17.29 -0.18 6.16
C LEU A 297 16.88 -0.80 7.52
N GLU A 298 16.17 -0.04 8.35
CA GLU A 298 15.65 -0.51 9.65
C GLU A 298 14.65 -1.66 9.48
N ALA A 299 13.67 -1.50 8.60
CA ALA A 299 12.64 -2.52 8.36
C ALA A 299 13.21 -3.80 7.74
N LEU A 300 14.12 -3.69 6.77
CA LEU A 300 14.76 -4.83 6.13
C LEU A 300 15.71 -5.57 7.07
N THR A 301 16.35 -4.86 8.00
CA THR A 301 17.15 -5.48 9.07
C THR A 301 16.27 -6.31 10.00
N ALA A 302 15.10 -5.79 10.40
CA ALA A 302 14.18 -6.50 11.29
C ALA A 302 13.70 -7.85 10.72
N TRP A 303 13.60 -7.93 9.39
CA TRP A 303 13.13 -9.10 8.66
C TRP A 303 14.23 -9.83 7.86
N GLN A 304 15.51 -9.54 8.10
CA GLN A 304 16.62 -10.28 7.49
C GLN A 304 16.52 -11.77 7.87
N ALA A 305 16.65 -12.65 6.87
CA ALA A 305 16.53 -14.09 7.08
C ALA A 305 17.58 -14.60 8.09
N LYS A 306 17.14 -15.44 9.02
CA LYS A 306 17.99 -16.01 10.09
C LYS A 306 18.33 -17.48 9.84
N GLU A 307 17.48 -18.16 9.09
CA GLU A 307 17.57 -19.58 8.81
C GLU A 307 17.19 -19.87 7.36
N ARG A 308 17.46 -21.10 6.94
CA ARG A 308 17.08 -21.57 5.60
C ARG A 308 15.64 -22.06 5.61
N ASP A 309 14.85 -21.60 4.64
CA ASP A 309 13.49 -22.05 4.37
C ASP A 309 13.28 -22.11 2.86
N ASP A 310 13.20 -23.33 2.32
CA ASP A 310 13.07 -23.57 0.89
C ASP A 310 11.72 -23.09 0.32
N PHE A 311 10.65 -23.09 1.13
CA PHE A 311 9.34 -22.60 0.69
C PHE A 311 9.35 -21.08 0.53
N ARG A 312 10.07 -20.37 1.40
CA ARG A 312 10.20 -18.90 1.36
C ARG A 312 11.41 -18.42 0.56
N ASP A 313 12.17 -19.32 -0.06
CA ASP A 313 13.46 -19.03 -0.70
C ASP A 313 14.49 -18.35 0.24
N ALA A 314 14.36 -18.56 1.55
CA ALA A 314 15.16 -17.91 2.58
C ALA A 314 16.51 -18.59 2.80
N GLU A 315 17.54 -17.79 3.02
CA GLU A 315 18.89 -18.19 3.46
C GLU A 315 19.39 -17.22 4.53
N PRO A 316 20.19 -17.66 5.51
CA PRO A 316 20.76 -16.77 6.51
C PRO A 316 21.46 -15.56 5.89
N GLY A 317 21.08 -14.36 6.36
CA GLY A 317 21.64 -13.08 5.91
C GLY A 317 20.94 -12.44 4.72
N LYS A 318 20.07 -13.17 4.02
CA LYS A 318 19.34 -12.68 2.85
C LYS A 318 18.30 -11.62 3.23
N ILE A 319 18.17 -10.59 2.38
CA ILE A 319 17.13 -9.55 2.49
C ILE A 319 15.88 -10.00 1.73
N LEU A 320 14.70 -9.72 2.28
CA LEU A 320 13.43 -10.17 1.72
C LEU A 320 13.10 -9.53 0.36
N HIS A 321 12.36 -10.27 -0.46
CA HIS A 321 11.70 -9.78 -1.66
C HIS A 321 10.46 -8.99 -1.29
N GLU A 322 9.52 -9.60 -0.55
CA GLU A 322 8.31 -8.92 -0.09
C GLU A 322 7.77 -9.48 1.24
N LEU A 323 6.97 -8.67 1.93
CA LEU A 323 6.26 -9.03 3.15
C LEU A 323 4.77 -8.71 3.02
N ARG A 324 3.93 -9.75 3.05
CA ARG A 324 2.47 -9.71 2.97
C ARG A 324 1.82 -10.10 4.29
N LEU A 325 0.59 -9.63 4.47
CA LEU A 325 -0.22 -9.78 5.68
C LEU A 325 -1.58 -10.47 5.41
N GLY A 326 -1.82 -10.86 4.16
CA GLY A 326 -3.07 -11.49 3.73
C GLY A 326 -3.24 -12.90 4.26
N GLU A 327 -4.49 -13.37 4.30
CA GLU A 327 -4.89 -14.68 4.79
C GLU A 327 -4.01 -15.81 4.25
N LEU A 328 -3.81 -15.88 2.93
CA LEU A 328 -3.14 -17.03 2.31
C LEU A 328 -1.69 -17.15 2.77
N THR A 329 -1.06 -16.03 3.11
CA THR A 329 0.31 -16.00 3.61
C THR A 329 0.39 -16.31 5.10
N VAL A 330 -0.59 -15.85 5.90
CA VAL A 330 -0.72 -16.17 7.33
C VAL A 330 -0.98 -17.66 7.56
N LEU A 331 -1.79 -18.28 6.70
CA LEU A 331 -2.07 -19.73 6.74
C LEU A 331 -0.96 -20.58 6.10
N GLY A 332 0.10 -19.97 5.57
CA GLY A 332 1.24 -20.68 4.97
C GLY A 332 0.97 -21.33 3.62
N GLU A 333 -0.10 -20.94 2.92
CA GLU A 333 -0.42 -21.42 1.57
C GLU A 333 0.38 -20.69 0.49
N ARG A 334 0.86 -19.48 0.79
CA ARG A 334 1.69 -18.65 -0.07
C ARG A 334 2.97 -18.24 0.68
N PRO A 335 4.12 -18.16 0.00
CA PRO A 335 5.41 -17.95 0.68
C PRO A 335 5.68 -16.51 1.13
N HIS A 336 4.81 -15.56 0.78
CA HIS A 336 5.03 -14.11 0.85
C HIS A 336 5.03 -13.45 2.26
N SER A 337 5.23 -14.19 3.35
CA SER A 337 5.26 -13.61 4.71
C SER A 337 6.39 -14.16 5.61
N PRO A 338 7.61 -13.60 5.51
CA PRO A 338 8.19 -12.89 4.37
C PRO A 338 8.71 -13.87 3.29
N TYR A 339 8.76 -13.42 2.04
CA TYR A 339 9.38 -14.15 0.92
C TYR A 339 10.73 -13.55 0.55
N TYR A 340 11.71 -14.39 0.20
CA TYR A 340 13.10 -14.02 -0.07
C TYR A 340 13.54 -14.36 -1.50
N GLY A 341 12.61 -14.46 -2.45
CA GLY A 341 12.91 -14.69 -3.87
C GLY A 341 13.50 -13.48 -4.60
N THR A 342 14.58 -12.91 -4.05
CA THR A 342 15.35 -11.79 -4.61
C THR A 342 16.84 -12.08 -4.38
N HIS A 343 17.67 -11.88 -5.39
CA HIS A 343 19.14 -11.98 -5.30
C HIS A 343 19.82 -10.62 -5.44
N ASP A 344 19.07 -9.57 -5.78
CA ASP A 344 19.53 -8.19 -5.87
C ASP A 344 19.31 -7.37 -4.60
N ALA A 345 18.28 -7.67 -3.77
CA ALA A 345 18.00 -6.88 -2.57
C ALA A 345 19.13 -6.92 -1.53
N THR A 346 19.80 -8.06 -1.35
CA THR A 346 20.90 -8.19 -0.37
C THR A 346 22.11 -7.30 -0.70
N PRO A 347 22.67 -7.30 -1.93
CA PRO A 347 23.70 -6.33 -2.29
C PRO A 347 23.19 -4.88 -2.30
N LEU A 348 21.96 -4.63 -2.77
CA LEU A 348 21.35 -3.29 -2.75
C LEU A 348 21.21 -2.72 -1.33
N PHE A 349 20.98 -3.56 -0.32
CA PHE A 349 20.95 -3.16 1.08
C PHE A 349 22.29 -2.57 1.54
N LEU A 350 23.41 -3.22 1.16
CA LEU A 350 24.76 -2.73 1.47
C LEU A 350 25.06 -1.42 0.73
N ILE A 351 24.64 -1.32 -0.54
CA ILE A 351 24.78 -0.09 -1.35
C ILE A 351 24.02 1.08 -0.69
N LEU A 352 22.76 0.88 -0.32
CA LEU A 352 21.96 1.92 0.32
C LEU A 352 22.52 2.32 1.68
N LEU A 353 23.04 1.37 2.48
CA LEU A 353 23.64 1.65 3.77
C LEU A 353 24.83 2.61 3.65
N ASP A 354 25.69 2.38 2.66
CA ASP A 354 26.82 3.25 2.35
C ASP A 354 26.39 4.64 1.85
N GLU A 355 25.47 4.67 0.88
CA GLU A 355 24.99 5.93 0.31
C GLU A 355 24.25 6.77 1.35
N TYR A 356 23.49 6.13 2.24
CA TYR A 356 22.84 6.80 3.36
C TYR A 356 23.86 7.44 4.31
N GLU A 357 24.95 6.76 4.67
CA GLU A 357 26.00 7.37 5.49
C GLU A 357 26.62 8.59 4.83
N ARG A 358 26.93 8.50 3.53
CA ARG A 358 27.52 9.61 2.77
C ARG A 358 26.60 10.81 2.70
N TRP A 359 25.29 10.58 2.56
CA TRP A 359 24.31 11.64 2.38
C TRP A 359 23.83 12.25 3.70
N ALA A 360 23.48 11.41 4.67
CA ALA A 360 22.88 11.84 5.94
C ALA A 360 23.90 12.06 7.06
N GLY A 361 25.09 11.46 6.97
CA GLY A 361 26.13 11.55 8.02
C GLY A 361 25.78 10.86 9.34
N ASP A 362 24.69 10.07 9.39
CA ASP A 362 24.22 9.37 10.60
C ASP A 362 25.05 8.09 10.85
N ARG A 363 26.27 8.29 11.35
CA ARG A 363 27.23 7.20 11.62
C ARG A 363 26.78 6.28 12.73
N ASP A 364 26.07 6.78 13.74
CA ASP A 364 25.62 5.97 14.86
C ASP A 364 24.56 4.95 14.42
N PHE A 365 23.61 5.38 13.57
CA PHE A 365 22.66 4.46 12.96
C PHE A 365 23.36 3.44 12.07
N VAL A 366 24.29 3.87 11.20
CA VAL A 366 25.01 2.97 10.29
C VAL A 366 25.87 1.95 11.04
N ARG A 367 26.50 2.36 12.16
CA ARG A 367 27.20 1.44 13.09
C ARG A 367 26.24 0.43 13.71
N SER A 368 25.04 0.86 14.09
CA SER A 368 24.04 -0.06 14.68
C SER A 368 23.62 -1.17 13.71
N LEU A 369 23.71 -0.94 12.39
CA LEU A 369 23.39 -1.91 11.36
C LEU A 369 24.57 -2.79 10.89
N GLN A 370 25.78 -2.59 11.44
CA GLN A 370 26.94 -3.42 11.11
C GLN A 370 26.66 -4.93 11.22
N PRO A 371 25.99 -5.45 12.27
CA PRO A 371 25.72 -6.89 12.37
C PRO A 371 24.85 -7.42 11.24
N ALA A 372 23.91 -6.62 10.74
CA ALA A 372 23.05 -6.99 9.61
C ALA A 372 23.83 -6.95 8.28
N ALA A 373 24.69 -5.93 8.11
CA ALA A 373 25.57 -5.82 6.96
C ALA A 373 26.55 -7.00 6.86
N MET A 374 27.13 -7.45 7.99
CA MET A 374 28.02 -8.61 8.01
C MET A 374 27.30 -9.90 7.59
N LYS A 375 26.05 -10.09 7.99
CA LYS A 375 25.25 -11.23 7.55
C LYS A 375 24.88 -11.16 6.06
N ALA A 376 24.59 -9.97 5.55
CA ALA A 376 24.33 -9.77 4.13
C ALA A 376 25.57 -10.09 3.29
N LEU A 377 26.75 -9.69 3.76
CA LEU A 377 28.03 -10.02 3.14
C LEU A 377 28.33 -11.52 3.21
N GLU A 378 28.14 -12.16 4.37
CA GLU A 378 28.26 -13.63 4.50
C GLU A 378 27.31 -14.34 3.54
N TRP A 379 26.08 -13.83 3.36
CA TRP A 379 25.15 -14.38 2.39
C TRP A 379 25.71 -14.34 0.96
N MET A 380 26.25 -13.18 0.54
CA MET A 380 26.85 -13.04 -0.80
C MET A 380 28.02 -14.01 -1.03
N GLU A 381 28.83 -14.28 0.00
CA GLU A 381 30.03 -15.13 -0.11
C GLU A 381 29.74 -16.63 0.00
N ARG A 382 28.66 -17.01 0.70
CA ARG A 382 28.40 -18.41 1.04
C ARG A 382 27.20 -19.02 0.35
N TYR A 383 26.13 -18.25 0.19
CA TYR A 383 24.84 -18.75 -0.30
C TYR A 383 24.49 -18.17 -1.68
N GLY A 384 24.88 -16.93 -1.94
CA GLY A 384 24.64 -16.26 -3.21
C GLY A 384 25.50 -16.79 -4.35
N ASP A 385 26.72 -17.21 -4.06
CA ASP A 385 27.65 -17.90 -4.98
C ASP A 385 27.58 -19.41 -4.72
N ARG A 386 26.79 -20.12 -5.51
CA ARG A 386 26.40 -21.50 -5.23
C ARG A 386 27.46 -22.51 -5.67
N ASP A 387 28.20 -22.19 -6.72
CA ASP A 387 29.23 -23.06 -7.28
C ASP A 387 30.67 -22.64 -6.92
N GLY A 388 30.84 -21.46 -6.32
CA GLY A 388 32.10 -20.94 -5.82
C GLY A 388 32.96 -20.29 -6.89
N ASP A 389 32.38 -19.92 -8.04
CA ASP A 389 33.09 -19.27 -9.14
C ASP A 389 33.21 -17.74 -9.00
N GLY A 390 32.56 -17.17 -7.98
CA GLY A 390 32.56 -15.75 -7.66
C GLY A 390 31.35 -14.98 -8.18
N TYR A 391 30.50 -15.58 -9.00
CA TYR A 391 29.27 -14.98 -9.48
C TYR A 391 28.07 -15.37 -8.61
N LEU A 392 27.18 -14.41 -8.36
CA LEU A 392 25.94 -14.70 -7.64
C LEU A 392 24.89 -15.28 -8.59
N GLU A 393 24.34 -16.45 -8.30
CA GLU A 393 23.34 -17.10 -9.15
C GLU A 393 22.07 -17.47 -8.38
N TYR A 394 20.93 -17.30 -9.05
CA TYR A 394 19.64 -17.61 -8.46
C TYR A 394 18.98 -18.85 -9.08
N GLN A 395 18.27 -19.56 -8.21
CA GLN A 395 17.31 -20.60 -8.58
C GLN A 395 16.27 -20.70 -7.47
N THR A 396 14.99 -20.58 -7.84
CA THR A 396 13.92 -20.78 -6.85
C THR A 396 13.88 -22.24 -6.38
N ARG A 397 13.70 -22.40 -5.07
CA ARG A 397 13.46 -23.67 -4.38
C ARG A 397 11.98 -23.84 -4.06
N SER A 398 11.24 -22.74 -4.00
CA SER A 398 9.81 -22.75 -3.74
C SER A 398 9.03 -23.21 -4.97
N LYS A 399 8.03 -24.06 -4.75
CA LYS A 399 7.08 -24.46 -5.81
C LYS A 399 6.14 -23.32 -6.22
N GLU A 400 6.00 -22.34 -5.34
CA GLU A 400 5.14 -21.15 -5.50
C GLU A 400 6.00 -19.87 -5.65
N GLY A 401 7.30 -20.02 -5.87
CA GLY A 401 8.25 -18.92 -5.95
C GLY A 401 8.37 -18.30 -7.33
N LEU A 402 9.03 -17.14 -7.39
CA LEU A 402 9.37 -16.46 -8.63
C LEU A 402 10.46 -17.22 -9.38
N ALA A 403 10.22 -17.50 -10.66
CA ALA A 403 11.20 -18.14 -11.53
C ALA A 403 12.48 -17.30 -11.68
N ASN A 404 12.31 -15.98 -11.82
CA ASN A 404 13.41 -15.02 -11.87
C ASN A 404 13.45 -14.23 -10.55
N GLN A 405 14.63 -14.17 -9.94
CA GLN A 405 14.84 -13.50 -8.64
C GLN A 405 15.71 -12.23 -8.78
N CYS A 406 15.67 -11.61 -9.96
CA CYS A 406 16.27 -10.31 -10.26
C CYS A 406 15.18 -9.28 -10.53
N TRP A 407 15.54 -8.03 -10.83
CA TRP A 407 14.59 -6.96 -11.16
C TRP A 407 13.59 -7.32 -12.29
N LYS A 408 13.97 -8.25 -13.16
CA LYS A 408 13.15 -8.84 -14.23
C LYS A 408 12.45 -10.13 -13.75
N ASP A 409 11.66 -10.04 -12.69
CA ASP A 409 11.11 -11.20 -11.97
C ASP A 409 9.99 -11.98 -12.68
N SER A 410 9.46 -11.47 -13.79
CA SER A 410 8.50 -12.21 -14.62
C SER A 410 9.16 -13.44 -15.28
N TRP A 411 8.43 -14.55 -15.35
CA TRP A 411 8.96 -15.87 -15.76
C TRP A 411 9.60 -15.91 -17.15
N ASN A 412 9.20 -15.01 -18.05
CA ASN A 412 9.66 -14.95 -19.44
C ASN A 412 10.63 -13.79 -19.73
N SER A 413 11.21 -13.16 -18.70
CA SER A 413 12.02 -11.93 -18.90
C SER A 413 13.50 -12.17 -19.17
N ILE A 414 14.03 -13.36 -18.86
CA ILE A 414 15.43 -13.70 -19.13
C ILE A 414 15.46 -14.65 -20.32
N LEU A 415 15.88 -14.09 -21.46
CA LEU A 415 15.82 -14.75 -22.76
C LEU A 415 17.20 -14.77 -23.40
N PHE A 416 17.53 -15.87 -24.07
CA PHE A 416 18.61 -15.90 -25.04
C PHE A 416 18.22 -15.16 -26.32
N LYS A 417 19.20 -14.86 -27.17
CA LYS A 417 19.00 -14.10 -28.41
C LYS A 417 17.95 -14.72 -29.36
N ASP A 418 17.80 -16.04 -29.30
CA ASP A 418 16.83 -16.80 -30.11
C ASP A 418 15.41 -16.81 -29.52
N GLY A 419 15.19 -16.17 -28.37
CA GLY A 419 13.90 -16.14 -27.66
C GLY A 419 13.71 -17.30 -26.67
N THR A 420 14.69 -18.19 -26.50
CA THR A 420 14.61 -19.28 -25.53
C THR A 420 14.70 -18.73 -24.10
N VAL A 421 13.79 -19.13 -23.21
CA VAL A 421 13.80 -18.75 -21.79
C VAL A 421 14.98 -19.42 -21.09
N ALA A 422 15.77 -18.63 -20.35
CA ALA A 422 16.88 -19.16 -19.57
C ALA A 422 16.37 -20.04 -18.41
N THR A 423 17.09 -21.12 -18.12
CA THR A 423 16.79 -22.03 -17.00
C THR A 423 17.86 -21.92 -15.92
N GLY A 424 17.42 -21.96 -14.65
CA GLY A 424 18.29 -21.88 -13.48
C GLY A 424 19.37 -22.97 -13.37
N PRO A 425 20.45 -22.71 -12.61
CA PRO A 425 20.81 -21.44 -11.97
C PRO A 425 21.15 -20.34 -13.00
N ILE A 426 20.76 -19.09 -12.72
CA ILE A 426 21.00 -17.93 -13.60
C ILE A 426 21.86 -16.88 -12.89
N ALA A 427 22.96 -16.50 -13.53
CA ALA A 427 23.79 -15.35 -13.14
C ALA A 427 23.56 -14.20 -14.13
N THR A 428 22.81 -13.18 -13.71
CA THR A 428 22.56 -12.00 -14.55
C THR A 428 23.61 -10.92 -14.32
N CYS A 429 24.02 -10.19 -15.37
CA CYS A 429 25.05 -9.16 -15.26
C CYS A 429 24.70 -8.02 -14.29
N GLU A 430 23.41 -7.68 -14.14
CA GLU A 430 22.97 -6.63 -13.24
C GLU A 430 23.30 -6.96 -11.77
N ILE A 431 23.03 -8.21 -11.35
CA ILE A 431 23.34 -8.70 -10.00
C ILE A 431 24.85 -8.64 -9.74
N GLN A 432 25.67 -8.99 -10.73
CA GLN A 432 27.13 -8.97 -10.55
C GLN A 432 27.66 -7.54 -10.37
N GLY A 433 27.07 -6.58 -11.09
CA GLY A 433 27.33 -5.16 -10.88
C GLY A 433 26.99 -4.71 -9.45
N TYR A 434 25.81 -5.11 -8.94
CA TYR A 434 25.43 -4.81 -7.55
C TYR A 434 26.34 -5.50 -6.54
N ALA A 435 26.74 -6.75 -6.78
CA ALA A 435 27.64 -7.49 -5.89
C ALA A 435 29.01 -6.82 -5.78
N TYR A 436 29.56 -6.35 -6.91
CA TYR A 436 30.81 -5.59 -6.93
C TYR A 436 30.68 -4.25 -6.18
N ASP A 437 29.66 -3.45 -6.50
CA ASP A 437 29.44 -2.14 -5.86
C ASP A 437 29.22 -2.29 -4.34
N ALA A 438 28.43 -3.29 -3.93
CA ALA A 438 28.22 -3.63 -2.53
C ALA A 438 29.53 -3.95 -1.80
N ARG A 439 30.45 -4.72 -2.39
CA ARG A 439 31.77 -5.03 -1.79
C ARG A 439 32.61 -3.76 -1.62
N VAL A 440 32.74 -2.94 -2.67
CA VAL A 440 33.53 -1.69 -2.63
C VAL A 440 33.00 -0.72 -1.58
N ARG A 441 31.67 -0.54 -1.53
CA ARG A 441 31.01 0.35 -0.57
C ARG A 441 31.11 -0.17 0.87
N THR A 442 30.94 -1.47 1.05
CA THR A 442 31.13 -2.11 2.37
C THR A 442 32.59 -1.99 2.83
N ALA A 443 33.56 -2.06 1.93
CA ALA A 443 34.97 -1.84 2.27
C ALA A 443 35.21 -0.43 2.82
N ARG A 444 34.57 0.60 2.23
CA ARG A 444 34.61 1.95 2.77
C ARG A 444 33.96 2.04 4.15
N LEU A 445 32.75 1.51 4.32
CA LEU A 445 32.08 1.50 5.63
C LEU A 445 32.95 0.82 6.70
N ALA A 446 33.57 -0.31 6.35
CA ALA A 446 34.50 -1.02 7.23
C ALA A 446 35.65 -0.12 7.68
N ARG A 447 36.29 0.61 6.74
CA ARG A 447 37.40 1.52 7.04
C ARG A 447 36.98 2.76 7.83
N ASP A 448 35.93 3.45 7.38
CA ASP A 448 35.65 4.83 7.77
C ASP A 448 34.61 4.93 8.90
N VAL A 449 33.82 3.88 9.11
CA VAL A 449 32.66 3.89 10.02
C VAL A 449 32.75 2.80 11.08
N TRP A 450 33.15 1.58 10.71
CA TRP A 450 33.20 0.43 11.62
C TRP A 450 34.58 0.15 12.22
N ASP A 451 35.61 0.92 11.85
CA ASP A 451 36.98 0.79 12.35
C ASP A 451 37.58 -0.62 12.13
N ASP A 452 37.24 -1.26 11.00
CA ASP A 452 37.69 -2.59 10.57
C ASP A 452 38.51 -2.54 9.27
N PRO A 453 39.81 -2.16 9.33
CA PRO A 453 40.67 -2.08 8.15
C PRO A 453 41.00 -3.44 7.55
N GLN A 454 40.87 -4.54 8.31
CA GLN A 454 41.14 -5.88 7.80
C GLN A 454 40.03 -6.34 6.86
N LEU A 455 38.77 -6.13 7.27
CA LEU A 455 37.62 -6.37 6.40
C LEU A 455 37.68 -5.49 5.16
N ALA A 456 38.02 -4.20 5.29
CA ALA A 456 38.18 -3.30 4.16
C ALA A 456 39.18 -3.85 3.14
N GLY A 457 40.39 -4.21 3.59
CA GLY A 457 41.43 -4.73 2.69
C GLY A 457 41.09 -6.08 2.05
N ARG A 458 40.24 -6.90 2.67
CA ARG A 458 39.74 -8.17 2.09
C ARG A 458 38.74 -7.92 0.98
N LEU A 459 37.87 -6.93 1.12
CA LEU A 459 36.81 -6.62 0.15
C LEU A 459 37.30 -5.86 -1.08
N GLU A 460 38.50 -5.27 -1.01
CA GLU A 460 39.16 -4.56 -2.11
C GLU A 460 40.03 -5.46 -3.00
N GLN A 461 40.29 -6.70 -2.57
CA GLN A 461 40.98 -7.74 -3.34
C GLN A 461 39.95 -8.54 -4.14
#